data_AF-A0A969H4E8-F1
#
_entry.id   AF-A0A969H4E8-F1
#
_cell.length_a   1.000
_cell.length_b   1.000
_cell.length_c   1.000
_cell.angle_alpha   90.00
_cell.angle_beta   90.00
_cell.angle_gamma   90.00
#
_symmetry.space_group_name_H-M   'P 1'
#
loop_
_entity.id
_entity.type
_entity.pdbx_description
1 polymer ?
#
loop_
_entity_poly.entity_id
_entity_poly.type
_entity_poly.pdbx_seq_one_letter_code
_entity_poly.pdbx_strand_id
1 'polypeptide(L)'
;MGFEFLSSDSSTANLGAALLNHWYVEKVNKDAQIQEVEDKRVCILLKSPDRKRYVYFEDKLVEYRNEELKWDWTDISKTGLQARRRSDNMLIFRWYPNQKQFFERFIFPETAYEFSIEPERLLASDMVALILAKLEGKL
;
A
#
# COMPACT_ATOMS: atom_id res chain seq x y z
N MET A 1 -5.95 13.90 -13.32
CA MET A 1 -4.66 13.18 -13.23
C MET A 1 -3.64 13.82 -12.30
N GLY A 2 -3.86 14.98 -11.66
CA GLY A 2 -2.88 15.55 -10.70
C GLY A 2 -1.57 16.04 -11.32
N PHE A 3 -1.30 15.70 -12.59
CA PHE A 3 -0.22 16.22 -13.43
C PHE A 3 -0.85 17.09 -14.53
N GLU A 4 -0.48 18.37 -14.61
CA GLU A 4 -1.11 19.35 -15.53
C GLU A 4 -0.90 19.01 -17.02
N PHE A 5 0.18 18.30 -17.35
CA PHE A 5 0.57 17.97 -18.72
C PHE A 5 0.13 16.57 -19.20
N LEU A 6 -0.59 15.80 -18.37
CA LEU A 6 -1.00 14.43 -18.72
C LEU A 6 -2.53 14.31 -18.88
N SER A 7 -2.95 13.67 -19.97
CA SER A 7 -4.35 13.34 -20.29
C SER A 7 -4.51 11.84 -20.60
N SER A 8 -5.75 11.37 -20.72
CA SER A 8 -6.07 9.99 -21.13
C SER A 8 -5.54 9.60 -22.52
N ASP A 9 -5.08 10.59 -23.29
CA ASP A 9 -4.46 10.40 -24.60
C ASP A 9 -2.94 10.28 -24.54
N SER A 10 -2.33 10.54 -23.37
CA SER A 10 -0.92 10.28 -23.13
C SER A 10 -0.62 8.78 -23.22
N SER A 11 0.61 8.44 -23.59
CA SER A 11 1.04 7.05 -23.60
C SER A 11 0.97 6.45 -22.18
N THR A 12 0.57 5.19 -22.06
CA THR A 12 0.53 4.50 -20.77
C THR A 12 1.90 4.46 -20.08
N ALA A 13 2.98 4.44 -20.86
CA ALA A 13 4.35 4.54 -20.35
C ALA A 13 4.64 5.89 -19.68
N ASN A 14 4.18 7.01 -20.26
CA ASN A 14 4.36 8.34 -19.66
C ASN A 14 3.50 8.51 -18.41
N LEU A 15 2.26 8.00 -18.45
CA LEU A 15 1.36 7.98 -17.29
C LEU A 15 1.95 7.15 -16.14
N GLY A 16 2.46 5.96 -16.47
CA GLY A 16 3.14 5.08 -15.53
C GLY A 16 4.36 5.74 -14.90
N ALA A 17 5.23 6.36 -15.71
CA ALA A 17 6.41 7.07 -15.22
C ALA A 17 6.04 8.20 -14.23
N ALA A 18 4.99 8.97 -14.53
CA ALA A 18 4.52 10.02 -13.64
C ALA A 18 3.97 9.47 -12.32
N LEU A 19 3.21 8.37 -12.37
CA LEU A 19 2.73 7.68 -11.16
C LEU A 19 3.89 7.17 -10.28
N LEU A 20 4.90 6.55 -10.88
CA LEU A 20 6.09 6.08 -10.15
C LEU A 20 6.86 7.25 -9.53
N ASN A 21 7.03 8.35 -10.27
CA ASN A 21 7.69 9.53 -9.74
C ASN A 21 6.94 10.09 -8.53
N HIS A 22 5.62 10.26 -8.64
CA HIS A 22 4.82 10.74 -7.53
C HIS A 22 4.85 9.80 -6.33
N TRP A 23 4.75 8.48 -6.56
CA TRP A 23 4.79 7.52 -5.47
C TRP A 23 6.16 7.44 -4.79
N TYR A 24 7.22 7.21 -5.55
CA TYR A 24 8.53 6.98 -4.97
C TYR A 24 9.25 8.26 -4.56
N VAL A 25 9.27 9.28 -5.42
CA VAL A 25 10.04 10.51 -5.16
C VAL A 25 9.30 11.43 -4.20
N GLU A 26 8.06 11.78 -4.55
CA GLU A 26 7.31 12.80 -3.80
C GLU A 26 6.74 12.30 -2.48
N LYS A 27 6.47 10.99 -2.38
CA LYS A 27 5.88 10.38 -1.19
C LYS A 27 6.87 9.51 -0.41
N VAL A 28 7.26 8.36 -0.94
CA VAL A 28 8.05 7.36 -0.18
C VAL A 28 9.41 7.91 0.25
N ASN A 29 10.20 8.46 -0.68
CA ASN A 29 11.56 8.91 -0.40
C ASN A 29 11.59 10.18 0.45
N LYS A 30 10.67 11.11 0.19
CA LYS A 30 10.49 12.32 1.00
C LYS A 30 10.12 11.99 2.44
N ASP A 31 9.15 11.09 2.65
CA ASP A 31 8.76 10.67 3.99
C ASP A 31 9.90 9.91 4.70
N ALA A 32 10.59 9.02 4.00
CA ALA A 32 11.70 8.26 4.55
C ALA A 32 12.85 9.18 5.01
N GLN A 33 13.14 10.23 4.24
CA GLN A 33 14.13 11.23 4.62
C GLN A 33 13.72 12.00 5.89
N ILE A 34 12.45 12.41 5.99
CA ILE A 34 11.93 13.14 7.17
C ILE A 34 11.96 12.26 8.42
N GLN A 35 11.73 10.95 8.25
CA GLN A 35 11.67 9.98 9.35
C GLN A 35 13.01 9.29 9.63
N GLU A 36 14.07 9.63 8.89
CA GLU A 36 15.39 9.01 9.01
C GLU A 36 15.35 7.48 8.84
N VAL A 37 14.52 6.98 7.91
CA VAL A 37 14.34 5.55 7.62
C VAL A 37 15.14 5.14 6.39
N GLU A 38 16.09 4.21 6.58
CA GLU A 38 16.87 3.63 5.48
C GLU A 38 16.22 2.35 4.91
N ASP A 39 15.75 1.44 5.76
CA ASP A 39 15.07 0.20 5.35
C ASP A 39 13.57 0.43 5.19
N LYS A 40 13.16 0.82 3.99
CA LYS A 40 11.75 1.09 3.64
C LYS A 40 11.00 -0.23 3.49
N ARG A 41 9.96 -0.40 4.32
CA ARG A 41 9.12 -1.59 4.34
C ARG A 41 7.65 -1.23 4.22
N VAL A 42 6.89 -2.19 3.69
CA VAL A 42 5.43 -2.18 3.77
C VAL A 42 5.01 -3.21 4.82
N CYS A 43 4.07 -2.81 5.67
CA CYS A 43 3.46 -3.65 6.69
C CYS A 43 1.97 -3.76 6.39
N ILE A 44 1.48 -4.99 6.19
CA ILE A 44 0.08 -5.25 5.84
C ILE A 44 -0.54 -6.15 6.90
N LEU A 45 -1.60 -5.64 7.52
CA LEU A 45 -2.51 -6.42 8.37
C LEU A 45 -3.87 -6.53 7.70
N LEU A 46 -4.22 -7.74 7.29
CA LEU A 46 -5.56 -8.06 6.83
C LEU A 46 -6.39 -8.63 7.97
N LYS A 47 -7.69 -8.36 7.90
CA LYS A 47 -8.68 -8.83 8.85
C LYS A 47 -9.84 -9.49 8.12
N SER A 48 -10.32 -10.59 8.65
CA SER A 48 -11.58 -11.20 8.21
C SER A 48 -12.77 -10.27 8.52
N PRO A 49 -13.92 -10.44 7.82
CA PRO A 49 -15.11 -9.65 8.08
C PRO A 49 -15.60 -9.73 9.54
N ASP A 50 -15.44 -10.88 10.18
CA ASP A 50 -15.80 -11.13 11.58
C ASP A 50 -14.76 -10.60 12.59
N ARG A 51 -13.61 -10.09 12.12
CA ARG A 51 -12.49 -9.58 12.94
C ARG A 51 -11.93 -10.60 13.93
N LYS A 52 -12.01 -11.89 13.62
CA LYS A 52 -11.41 -12.96 14.43
C LYS A 52 -10.15 -13.55 13.83
N ARG A 53 -9.95 -13.42 12.52
CA ARG A 53 -8.79 -13.95 11.80
C ARG A 53 -8.03 -12.84 11.12
N TYR A 54 -6.72 -12.94 11.19
CA TYR A 54 -5.80 -11.93 10.72
C TYR A 54 -4.67 -12.57 9.94
N VAL A 55 -4.19 -11.84 8.95
CA VAL A 55 -2.97 -12.18 8.21
C VAL A 55 -2.06 -10.98 8.29
N TYR A 56 -0.84 -11.19 8.78
CA TYR A 56 0.19 -10.18 8.93
C TYR A 56 1.38 -10.53 8.06
N PHE A 57 1.91 -9.54 7.35
CA PHE A 57 3.24 -9.66 6.78
C PHE A 57 3.91 -8.31 6.64
N GLU A 58 5.23 -8.36 6.66
CA GLU A 58 6.10 -7.27 6.27
C GLU A 58 6.87 -7.69 5.02
N ASP A 59 7.10 -6.73 4.14
CA ASP A 59 7.92 -6.94 2.96
C ASP A 59 8.73 -5.68 2.65
N LYS A 60 9.85 -5.87 1.98
CA LYS A 60 10.67 -4.74 1.52
C LYS A 60 9.86 -3.94 0.50
N LEU A 61 9.86 -2.61 0.65
CA LEU A 61 9.28 -1.75 -0.36
C LEU A 61 10.22 -1.75 -1.57
N VAL A 62 9.75 -2.37 -2.66
CA VAL A 62 10.51 -2.49 -3.91
C VAL A 62 10.24 -1.26 -4.77
N GLU A 63 11.30 -0.57 -5.16
CA GLU A 63 11.26 0.55 -6.10
C GLU A 63 11.54 0.05 -7.52
N TYR A 64 10.50 -0.04 -8.34
CA TYR A 64 10.62 -0.47 -9.73
C TYR A 64 10.97 0.70 -10.64
N ARG A 65 11.89 0.48 -11.58
CA ARG A 65 12.10 1.41 -12.70
C ARG A 65 11.01 1.23 -13.74
N ASN A 66 10.72 2.30 -14.49
CA ASN A 66 9.64 2.28 -15.48
C ASN A 66 9.89 1.22 -16.58
N GLU A 67 11.15 0.97 -16.94
CA GLU A 67 11.54 0.01 -17.97
C GLU A 67 11.29 -1.44 -17.53
N GLU A 68 11.23 -1.69 -16.22
CA GLU A 68 10.94 -3.01 -15.64
C GLU A 68 9.44 -3.35 -15.71
N LEU A 69 8.61 -2.35 -16.03
CA LEU A 69 7.17 -2.46 -16.04
C LEU A 69 6.60 -2.29 -17.46
N LYS A 70 5.50 -2.98 -17.70
CA LYS A 70 4.61 -2.76 -18.84
C LYS A 70 3.32 -2.16 -18.30
N TRP A 71 3.00 -0.96 -18.78
CA TRP A 71 1.80 -0.22 -18.41
C TRP A 71 0.71 -0.37 -19.47
N ASP A 72 -0.47 -0.78 -19.03
CA ASP A 72 -1.64 -0.94 -19.87
C ASP A 72 -2.87 -0.35 -19.17
N TRP A 73 -3.86 0.09 -19.96
CA TRP A 73 -5.17 0.42 -19.41
C TRP A 73 -5.84 -0.83 -18.85
N THR A 74 -6.64 -0.68 -17.77
CA THR A 74 -7.41 -1.80 -17.19
C THR A 74 -8.51 -2.28 -18.11
N ASP A 75 -9.01 -1.40 -18.97
CA ASP A 75 -10.13 -1.64 -19.88
C ASP A 75 -10.12 -0.61 -21.02
N ILE A 76 -11.05 -0.77 -21.98
CA ILE A 76 -11.20 0.08 -23.16
C ILE A 76 -11.65 1.51 -22.79
N SER A 77 -12.30 1.69 -21.64
CA SER A 77 -12.75 3.01 -21.18
C SER A 77 -11.60 3.89 -20.68
N LYS A 78 -10.38 3.34 -20.59
CA LYS A 78 -9.16 4.05 -20.14
C LYS A 78 -9.34 4.74 -18.78
N THR A 79 -10.14 4.13 -17.91
CA THR A 79 -10.43 4.73 -16.61
C THR A 79 -9.41 4.30 -15.54
N GLY A 80 -8.86 3.09 -15.61
CA GLY A 80 -7.81 2.62 -14.72
C GLY A 80 -6.51 2.28 -15.44
N LEU A 81 -5.38 2.37 -14.75
CA LEU A 81 -4.07 1.99 -15.27
C LEU A 81 -3.49 0.84 -14.44
N GLN A 82 -2.82 -0.11 -15.08
CA GLN A 82 -2.15 -1.21 -14.38
C GLN A 82 -0.71 -1.38 -14.88
N ALA A 83 0.17 -1.82 -13.98
CA ALA A 83 1.55 -2.17 -14.33
C ALA A 83 1.79 -3.65 -14.08
N ARG A 84 2.37 -4.33 -15.08
CA ARG A 84 2.86 -5.69 -14.95
C ARG A 84 4.37 -5.71 -15.06
N ARG A 85 5.05 -6.46 -14.20
CA ARG A 85 6.49 -6.66 -14.28
C ARG A 85 6.83 -7.44 -15.54
N ARG A 86 7.81 -6.97 -16.30
CA ARG A 86 8.17 -7.58 -17.59
C ARG A 86 8.78 -8.97 -17.47
N SER A 87 9.49 -9.26 -16.37
CA SER A 87 10.21 -10.52 -16.21
C SER A 87 9.29 -11.74 -16.07
N ASP A 88 8.10 -11.56 -15.48
CA ASP A 88 7.20 -12.66 -15.12
C ASP A 88 5.71 -12.34 -15.29
N ASN A 89 5.38 -11.17 -15.86
CA ASN A 89 4.02 -10.70 -16.08
C ASN A 89 3.17 -10.50 -14.81
N MET A 90 3.81 -10.46 -13.63
CA MET A 90 3.14 -10.26 -12.35
C MET A 90 2.51 -8.86 -12.29
N LEU A 91 1.25 -8.78 -11.83
CA LEU A 91 0.60 -7.48 -11.58
C LEU A 91 1.25 -6.83 -10.36
N ILE A 92 1.90 -5.67 -10.58
CA ILE A 92 2.61 -4.93 -9.53
C ILE A 92 1.76 -3.76 -9.03
N PHE A 93 1.17 -3.01 -9.94
CA PHE A 93 0.39 -1.81 -9.61
C PHE A 93 -0.98 -1.80 -10.26
N ARG A 94 -1.94 -1.19 -9.56
CA ARG A 94 -3.23 -0.80 -10.12
C ARG A 94 -3.65 0.57 -9.61
N TRP A 95 -3.98 1.44 -10.55
CA TRP A 95 -4.56 2.75 -10.29
C TRP A 95 -6.01 2.77 -10.77
N TYR A 96 -6.95 3.05 -9.87
CA TYR A 96 -8.38 2.92 -10.16
C TYR A 96 -9.03 4.20 -10.70
N PRO A 97 -10.16 4.07 -11.45
CA PRO A 97 -10.93 5.15 -12.08
C PRO A 97 -11.23 6.39 -11.25
N ASN A 98 -11.45 6.21 -9.95
CA ASN A 98 -11.76 7.31 -9.05
C ASN A 98 -10.52 8.18 -8.73
N GLN A 99 -9.37 7.93 -9.37
CA GLN A 99 -8.10 8.67 -9.31
C GLN A 99 -7.49 8.86 -7.91
N LYS A 100 -8.09 8.26 -6.87
CA LYS A 100 -7.68 8.45 -5.47
C LYS A 100 -6.86 7.30 -4.90
N GLN A 101 -6.82 6.16 -5.58
CA GLN A 101 -6.26 4.94 -5.00
C GLN A 101 -5.28 4.27 -5.96
N PHE A 102 -4.02 4.25 -5.52
CA PHE A 102 -2.92 3.51 -6.14
C PHE A 102 -2.61 2.32 -5.24
N PHE A 103 -2.72 1.11 -5.78
CA PHE A 103 -2.54 -0.13 -5.04
C PHE A 103 -1.31 -0.88 -5.52
N GLU A 104 -0.66 -1.53 -4.56
CA GLU A 104 0.40 -2.52 -4.72
C GLU A 104 0.08 -3.77 -3.87
N ARG A 105 0.84 -4.85 -4.08
CA ARG A 105 0.73 -6.13 -3.34
C ARG A 105 -0.61 -6.85 -3.52
N PHE A 106 -0.73 -7.59 -4.63
CA PHE A 106 -1.92 -8.38 -4.99
C PHE A 106 -1.80 -9.87 -4.65
N ILE A 107 -0.64 -10.32 -4.17
CA ILE A 107 -0.33 -11.71 -3.84
C ILE A 107 0.26 -11.74 -2.43
N PHE A 108 -0.16 -12.70 -1.62
CA PHE A 108 0.41 -12.92 -0.30
C PHE A 108 1.77 -13.61 -0.42
N PRO A 109 2.80 -13.13 0.30
CA PRO A 109 4.02 -13.89 0.40
C PRO A 109 3.76 -15.16 1.22
N GLU A 110 4.52 -16.22 0.93
CA GLU A 110 4.47 -17.46 1.72
C GLU A 110 4.92 -17.25 3.18
N THR A 111 5.61 -16.14 3.45
CA THR A 111 6.04 -15.72 4.80
C THR A 111 4.95 -15.03 5.60
N ALA A 112 3.72 -14.90 5.07
CA ALA A 112 2.63 -14.28 5.80
C ALA A 112 2.23 -15.10 7.03
N TYR A 113 2.11 -14.41 8.16
CA TYR A 113 1.74 -14.99 9.44
C TYR A 113 0.23 -14.89 9.65
N GLU A 114 -0.43 -16.04 9.74
CA GLU A 114 -1.86 -16.14 10.03
C GLU A 114 -2.09 -16.37 11.53
N PHE A 115 -3.02 -15.62 12.12
CA PHE A 115 -3.40 -15.82 13.51
C PHE A 115 -4.88 -15.50 13.75
N SER A 116 -5.41 -16.03 14.86
CA SER A 116 -6.76 -15.77 15.31
C SER A 116 -6.76 -15.10 16.67
N ILE A 117 -7.73 -14.23 16.90
CA ILE A 117 -8.00 -13.61 18.20
C ILE A 117 -9.47 -13.78 18.54
N GLU A 118 -9.77 -13.84 19.84
CA GLU A 118 -11.13 -13.73 20.35
C GLU A 118 -11.27 -12.36 21.02
N PRO A 119 -11.88 -11.36 20.33
CA PRO A 119 -11.93 -10.01 20.85
C PRO A 119 -12.88 -9.94 22.04
N GLU A 120 -12.35 -9.59 23.21
CA GLU A 120 -13.14 -9.26 24.40
C GLU A 120 -13.43 -7.76 24.43
N ARG A 121 -14.71 -7.39 24.58
CA ARG A 121 -15.10 -5.99 24.73
C ARG A 121 -14.94 -5.60 26.20
N LEU A 122 -13.92 -4.78 26.47
CA LEU A 122 -13.73 -4.17 27.78
C LEU A 122 -14.88 -3.22 28.14
N LEU A 123 -15.19 -3.13 29.44
CA LEU A 123 -16.09 -2.08 29.94
C LEU A 123 -15.39 -0.73 29.87
N ALA A 124 -16.17 0.34 29.82
CA ALA A 124 -15.64 1.70 29.81
C ALA A 124 -14.80 1.99 31.07
N SER A 125 -15.19 1.45 32.23
CA SER A 125 -14.44 1.54 33.49
C SER A 125 -13.06 0.94 33.36
N ASP A 126 -12.95 -0.22 32.72
CA ASP A 126 -11.70 -0.98 32.59
C ASP A 126 -10.76 -0.22 31.65
N MET A 127 -11.28 0.33 30.55
CA MET A 127 -10.52 1.20 29.65
C MET A 127 -9.98 2.45 30.35
N VAL A 128 -10.80 3.13 31.18
CA VAL A 128 -10.36 4.30 31.94
C VAL A 128 -9.26 3.92 32.92
N ALA A 129 -9.43 2.81 33.66
CA ALA A 129 -8.42 2.32 34.59
C ALA A 129 -7.08 2.00 33.88
N LEU A 130 -7.14 1.37 32.69
CA LEU A 130 -5.96 0.99 31.91
C LEU A 130 -5.22 2.23 31.38
N ILE A 131 -5.94 3.25 30.92
CA ILE A 131 -5.35 4.53 30.49
C ILE A 131 -4.70 5.24 31.69
N LEU A 132 -5.38 5.32 32.83
CA LEU A 132 -4.84 5.95 34.04
C LEU A 132 -3.58 5.24 34.52
N ALA A 133 -3.59 3.91 34.60
CA ALA A 133 -2.42 3.13 34.99
C ALA A 133 -1.21 3.36 34.06
N LYS A 134 -1.44 3.50 32.75
CA LYS A 134 -0.39 3.82 31.78
C LYS A 134 0.15 5.24 31.94
N LEU A 135 -0.72 6.23 32.17
CA LEU A 135 -0.31 7.62 32.43
C LEU A 135 0.49 7.74 33.73
N GLU A 136 0.19 6.89 34.72
CA GLU A 136 0.91 6.81 35.99
C GLU A 136 2.19 5.96 35.94
N GLY A 137 2.54 5.38 34.79
CA GLY A 137 3.76 4.56 34.63
C GLY A 137 3.72 3.21 35.36
N LYS A 138 2.52 2.67 35.62
CA LYS A 138 2.31 1.38 36.31
C LYS A 138 2.13 0.20 35.35
N LEU A 139 2.28 0.45 34.05
CA LEU A 139 2.16 -0.49 32.93
C LEU A 139 3.29 -0.23 31.93
#